data_AF-A0A1A8S5R0-F1
#
_entry.id   AF-A0A1A8S5R0-F1
#
_cell.length_a   1.000
_cell.length_b   1.000
_cell.length_c   1.000
_cell.angle_alpha   90.00
_cell.angle_beta   90.00
_cell.angle_gamma   90.00
#
_symmetry.space_group_name_H-M   'P 1'
#
loop_
_entity.id
_entity.type
_entity.pdbx_description
1 polymer ?
#
loop_
_entity_poly.entity_id
_entity_poly.type
_entity_poly.pdbx_seq_one_letter_code
_entity_poly.pdbx_strand_id
1 'polypeptide(L)'
;MASEKESLPISNRMKKKMEKKTSYQRTKEEFERVRENQRKKKEEYLKNKQQREEALQRYKQKKSETFQMLSKKTKKGQPNLNLQMEYLLQKIQGANK
;
A
#
# COMPACT_ATOMS: atom_id res chain seq x y z
N MET A 1 -48.32 -8.63 4.96
CA MET A 1 -48.57 -8.11 6.31
C MET A 1 -47.36 -7.34 6.78
N ALA A 2 -47.25 -6.06 6.43
CA ALA A 2 -46.33 -5.14 7.08
C ALA A 2 -47.08 -3.84 7.30
N SER A 3 -47.36 -3.56 8.57
CA SER A 3 -48.16 -2.44 9.06
C SER A 3 -47.50 -1.12 8.64
N GLU A 4 -48.09 -0.47 7.65
CA GLU A 4 -47.98 0.97 7.47
C GLU A 4 -48.57 1.61 8.72
N LYS A 5 -47.71 1.95 9.68
CA LYS A 5 -48.11 2.72 10.84
C LYS A 5 -48.39 4.14 10.36
N GLU A 6 -49.67 4.45 10.22
CA GLU A 6 -50.19 5.82 10.17
C GLU A 6 -49.53 6.62 11.29
N SER A 7 -48.54 7.44 10.94
CA SER A 7 -47.98 8.42 11.84
C SER A 7 -48.72 9.72 11.61
N LEU A 8 -49.35 10.24 12.66
CA LEU A 8 -49.95 11.58 12.67
C LEU A 8 -48.95 12.58 12.09
N PRO A 9 -49.39 13.59 11.30
CA PRO A 9 -48.49 14.53 10.66
C PRO A 9 -47.68 15.26 11.72
N ILE A 10 -46.43 14.83 11.90
CA ILE A 10 -45.50 15.43 12.85
C ILE A 10 -45.29 16.87 12.42
N SER A 11 -45.62 17.81 13.30
CA SER A 11 -45.41 19.24 13.04
C SER A 11 -43.97 19.51 12.62
N ASN A 12 -43.76 20.44 11.70
CA ASN A 12 -42.42 20.80 11.20
C ASN A 12 -41.44 21.15 12.35
N ARG A 13 -41.95 21.66 13.47
CA ARG A 13 -41.18 21.95 14.69
C ARG A 13 -40.67 20.69 15.40
N MET A 14 -41.47 19.61 15.44
CA MET A 14 -41.08 18.34 16.05
C MET A 14 -40.09 17.56 15.18
N LYS A 15 -40.29 17.56 13.84
CA LYS A 15 -39.31 16.99 12.90
C LYS A 15 -37.92 17.62 13.08
N LYS A 16 -37.87 18.96 13.11
CA LYS A 16 -36.63 19.73 13.34
C LYS A 16 -35.99 19.51 14.72
N LYS A 17 -36.72 19.00 15.72
CA LYS A 17 -36.17 18.60 17.03
C LYS A 17 -35.60 17.18 16.99
N MET A 18 -36.27 16.24 16.31
CA MET A 18 -35.78 14.86 16.18
C MET A 18 -34.56 14.76 15.26
N GLU A 19 -34.46 15.62 14.24
CA GLU A 19 -33.29 15.71 13.36
C GLU A 19 -32.03 16.25 14.08
N LYS A 20 -32.20 16.93 15.22
CA LYS A 20 -31.06 17.45 15.99
C LYS A 20 -30.41 16.32 16.78
N LYS A 21 -29.25 15.86 16.31
CA LYS A 21 -28.40 14.92 17.03
C LYS A 21 -28.04 15.45 18.41
N THR A 22 -28.12 14.58 19.42
CA THR A 22 -27.66 14.88 20.78
C THR A 22 -26.14 15.02 20.83
N SER A 23 -25.61 15.69 21.84
CA SER A 23 -24.15 15.84 22.02
C SER A 23 -23.45 14.48 22.05
N TYR A 24 -23.99 13.50 22.78
CA TYR A 24 -23.45 12.14 22.83
C TYR A 24 -23.43 11.45 21.46
N GLN A 25 -24.50 11.57 20.67
CA GLN A 25 -24.55 10.99 19.32
C GLN A 25 -23.48 11.60 18.41
N ARG A 26 -23.24 12.92 18.50
CA ARG A 26 -22.19 13.59 17.74
C ARG A 26 -20.79 13.08 18.13
N THR A 27 -20.51 13.00 19.44
CA THR A 27 -19.23 12.48 19.93
C THR A 27 -18.99 11.03 19.52
N LYS A 28 -20.03 10.18 19.55
CA LYS A 28 -19.92 8.78 19.11
C LYS A 28 -19.58 8.69 17.61
N GLU A 29 -20.27 9.46 16.77
CA GLU A 29 -19.99 9.50 15.33
C GLU A 29 -18.58 10.01 15.03
N GLU A 30 -18.12 11.05 15.73
CA GLU A 30 -16.76 11.57 15.58
C GLU A 30 -15.71 10.54 16.00
N PHE A 31 -15.93 9.84 17.11
CA PHE A 31 -15.03 8.77 17.56
C PHE A 31 -14.93 7.63 16.53
N GLU A 32 -16.07 7.19 15.98
CA GLU A 32 -16.11 6.16 14.94
C GLU A 32 -15.40 6.60 13.67
N ARG A 33 -15.61 7.84 13.22
CA ARG A 33 -14.89 8.43 12.07
C ARG A 33 -13.39 8.49 12.30
N VAL A 34 -12.94 8.93 13.47
CA VAL A 34 -11.51 8.97 13.82
C VAL A 34 -10.92 7.57 13.83
N ARG A 35 -11.63 6.59 14.40
CA ARG A 35 -11.19 5.18 14.40
C ARG A 35 -11.06 4.64 12.98
N GLU A 36 -12.05 4.90 12.11
CA GLU A 36 -12.02 4.45 10.72
C GLU A 36 -10.86 5.10 9.94
N ASN A 37 -10.65 6.40 10.12
CA ASN A 37 -9.53 7.11 9.50
C ASN A 37 -8.18 6.58 9.94
N GLN A 38 -8.01 6.24 11.23
CA GLN A 38 -6.80 5.59 11.72
C GLN A 38 -6.60 4.21 11.10
N ARG A 39 -7.67 3.42 10.96
CA ARG A 39 -7.60 2.10 10.31
C ARG A 39 -7.16 2.23 8.85
N LYS A 40 -7.76 3.14 8.08
CA LYS A 40 -7.39 3.41 6.68
C LYS A 40 -5.93 3.83 6.55
N LYS A 41 -5.47 4.77 7.38
CA LYS A 41 -4.06 5.21 7.42
C LYS A 41 -3.10 4.07 7.74
N LYS A 42 -3.46 3.18 8.67
CA LYS A 42 -2.63 2.03 9.04
C LYS A 42 -2.53 1.02 7.89
N GLU A 43 -3.64 0.75 7.21
CA GLU A 43 -3.68 -0.14 6.05
C GLU A 43 -2.86 0.40 4.88
N GLU A 44 -2.99 1.69 4.57
CA GLU A 44 -2.19 2.37 3.54
C GLU A 44 -0.69 2.36 3.88
N TYR A 45 -0.34 2.66 5.14
CA TYR A 45 1.04 2.61 5.60
C TYR A 45 1.64 1.21 5.45
N LEU A 46 0.90 0.17 5.82
CA LEU A 46 1.39 -1.21 5.72
C LEU A 46 1.62 -1.62 4.27
N LYS A 47 0.70 -1.26 3.36
CA LYS A 47 0.86 -1.52 1.92
C LYS A 47 2.11 -0.81 1.36
N ASN A 48 2.28 0.48 1.67
CA ASN A 48 3.44 1.25 1.23
C ASN A 48 4.76 0.70 1.79
N LYS A 49 4.74 0.26 3.06
CA LYS A 49 5.90 -0.38 3.70
C LYS A 49 6.28 -1.68 2.97
N GLN A 50 5.30 -2.54 2.69
CA GLN A 50 5.52 -3.79 1.95
C GLN A 50 6.11 -3.52 0.55
N GLN A 51 5.52 -2.60 -0.21
CA GLN A 51 6.04 -2.24 -1.53
C GLN A 51 7.48 -1.73 -1.48
N ARG A 52 7.81 -0.90 -0.48
CA ARG A 52 9.17 -0.40 -0.27
C ARG A 52 10.14 -1.52 0.08
N GLU A 53 9.76 -2.41 0.99
CA GLU A 53 10.57 -3.55 1.40
C GLU A 53 10.81 -4.51 0.22
N GLU A 54 9.78 -4.82 -0.56
CA GLU A 54 9.90 -5.63 -1.77
C GLU A 54 10.83 -4.99 -2.81
N ALA A 55 10.70 -3.68 -3.06
CA ALA A 55 11.57 -2.97 -3.99
C ALA A 55 13.04 -3.00 -3.53
N LEU A 56 13.29 -2.80 -2.23
CA LEU A 56 14.62 -2.90 -1.64
C LEU A 56 15.19 -4.31 -1.71
N GLN A 57 14.37 -5.33 -1.46
CA GLN A 57 14.77 -6.74 -1.56
C GLN A 57 15.14 -7.10 -3.00
N ARG A 58 14.30 -6.75 -3.99
CA ARG A 58 14.60 -6.96 -5.41
C ARG A 58 15.89 -6.26 -5.84
N TYR A 59 16.11 -5.03 -5.39
CA TYR A 59 17.37 -4.31 -5.65
C TYR A 59 18.57 -5.05 -5.05
N LYS A 60 18.48 -5.47 -3.78
CA LYS A 60 19.56 -6.20 -3.09
C LYS A 60 19.85 -7.55 -3.77
N GLN A 61 18.82 -8.32 -4.12
CA GLN A 61 18.93 -9.59 -4.83
C GLN A 61 19.66 -9.41 -6.16
N LYS A 62 19.18 -8.49 -7.01
CA LYS A 62 19.83 -8.17 -8.29
C LYS A 62 21.28 -7.72 -8.09
N LYS A 63 21.56 -6.92 -7.07
CA LYS A 63 22.92 -6.48 -6.74
C LYS A 63 23.81 -7.65 -6.31
N SER A 64 23.30 -8.57 -5.48
CA SER A 64 24.08 -9.74 -5.07
C SER A 64 24.32 -10.72 -6.21
N GLU A 65 23.32 -10.97 -7.06
CA GLU A 65 23.44 -11.87 -8.21
C GLU A 65 24.45 -11.35 -9.22
N THR A 66 24.36 -10.06 -9.55
CA THR A 66 25.33 -9.39 -10.45
C THR A 66 26.73 -9.43 -9.85
N PHE A 67 26.89 -9.16 -8.56
CA PHE A 67 28.18 -9.27 -7.89
C PHE A 67 28.74 -10.69 -7.93
N GLN A 68 27.93 -11.70 -7.57
CA GLN A 68 28.35 -13.11 -7.61
C GLN A 68 28.80 -13.51 -9.02
N MET A 69 28.03 -13.14 -10.05
CA MET A 69 28.34 -13.39 -11.45
C MET A 69 29.66 -12.71 -11.88
N LEU A 70 29.83 -11.42 -11.59
CA LEU A 70 31.03 -10.66 -11.96
C LEU A 70 32.28 -11.05 -11.16
N SER A 71 32.10 -11.57 -9.94
CA SER A 71 33.19 -12.03 -9.07
C SER A 71 33.73 -13.42 -9.44
N LYS A 72 33.10 -14.13 -10.41
CA LYS A 72 33.55 -15.45 -10.84
C LYS A 72 34.96 -15.38 -11.45
N LYS A 73 35.80 -16.30 -11.01
CA LYS A 73 37.19 -16.45 -11.44
C LYS A 73 37.40 -17.81 -12.11
N THR A 74 38.36 -17.89 -13.01
CA THR A 74 38.82 -19.15 -13.60
C THR A 74 39.58 -19.98 -12.55
N LYS A 75 39.87 -21.25 -12.86
CA LYS A 75 40.68 -22.12 -11.98
C LYS A 75 42.05 -21.53 -11.62
N LYS A 76 42.58 -20.64 -12.47
CA LYS A 76 43.85 -19.92 -12.25
C LYS A 76 43.67 -18.58 -11.52
N GLY A 77 42.48 -18.27 -11.00
CA GLY A 77 42.19 -17.06 -10.23
C GLY A 77 41.97 -15.79 -11.07
N GLN A 78 42.07 -15.88 -12.40
CA GLN A 78 41.83 -14.74 -13.29
C GLN A 78 40.32 -14.44 -13.40
N PRO A 79 39.92 -13.17 -13.56
CA PRO A 79 38.52 -12.83 -13.81
C PRO A 79 38.03 -13.45 -15.12
N ASN A 80 36.78 -13.92 -15.15
CA ASN A 80 36.18 -14.45 -16.36
C ASN A 80 35.62 -13.32 -17.24
N LEU A 81 36.45 -12.83 -18.18
CA LEU A 81 36.12 -11.69 -19.04
C LEU A 81 34.90 -11.95 -19.94
N ASN A 82 34.73 -13.18 -20.44
CA ASN A 82 33.60 -13.52 -21.33
C ASN A 82 32.25 -13.24 -20.66
N LEU A 83 32.14 -13.61 -19.38
CA LEU A 83 30.93 -13.39 -18.59
C LEU A 83 30.67 -11.89 -18.32
N GLN A 84 31.73 -11.10 -18.10
CA GLN A 84 31.62 -9.65 -17.95
C GLN A 84 31.19 -8.98 -19.26
N MET A 85 31.71 -9.44 -20.39
CA MET A 85 31.35 -8.95 -21.72
C MET A 85 29.89 -9.26 -22.07
N GLU A 86 29.40 -10.46 -21.75
CA GLU A 86 28.00 -10.84 -21.96
C GLU A 86 27.05 -9.96 -21.14
N TYR A 87 27.38 -9.72 -19.87
CA TYR A 87 26.60 -8.81 -19.02
C TYR A 87 26.59 -7.37 -19.55
N LEU A 88 27.73 -6.88 -20.06
CA LEU A 88 27.81 -5.55 -20.66
C LEU A 88 26.94 -5.46 -21.92
N LEU A 89 26.98 -6.48 -22.78
CA LEU A 89 26.15 -6.55 -23.98
C LEU A 89 24.66 -6.54 -23.61
N GLN A 90 24.26 -7.33 -22.61
CA GLN A 90 22.89 -7.35 -22.09
C GLN A 90 22.46 -5.96 -21.58
N LYS A 91 23.35 -5.20 -20.94
CA LYS A 91 23.08 -3.84 -20.47
C LYS A 91 22.85 -2.87 -21.61
N ILE A 92 23.67 -2.93 -22.67
CA ILE A 92 23.53 -2.06 -23.84
C ILE A 92 22.23 -2.38 -24.58
N GLN A 93 21.94 -3.65 -24.83
CA GLN A 93 20.74 -4.08 -25.53
C GLN A 93 19.46 -3.84 -24.71
N GLY A 94 19.52 -4.02 -23.39
CA GLY A 94 18.40 -3.82 -22.49
C GLY A 94 18.15 -2.37 -22.10
N ALA A 95 19.12 -1.46 -22.27
CA ALA A 95 18.94 -0.02 -22.07
C ALA A 95 18.26 0.67 -23.28
N ASN A 96 18.30 0.03 -24.45
CA ASN A 96 17.70 0.51 -25.70
C ASN A 96 16.31 -0.11 -25.96
N LYS A 97 15.69 -0.77 -24.96
CA LYS A 97 14.34 -1.32 -24.99
C LYS A 97 13.53 -0.69 -23.87
#